data_AF-A0A5S9MG75-F1
#
_entry.id   AF-A0A5S9MG75-F1
#
_cell.length_a   1.000
_cell.length_b   1.000
_cell.length_c   1.000
_cell.angle_alpha   90.00
_cell.angle_beta   90.00
_cell.angle_gamma   90.00
#
_symmetry.space_group_name_H-M   'P 1'
#
loop_
_entity.id
_entity.type
_entity.pdbx_description
1 polymer ?
#
loop_
_entity_poly.entity_id
_entity_poly.type
_entity_poly.pdbx_seq_one_letter_code
_entity_poly.pdbx_strand_id
1 'polypeptide(L)'
;MQSMIMKKKSAHYAKKGMGIQIHRDNSHYYIQSLYVLANALVHLGDQEAREYIKEGILYSCDIQNNEYIVKFEILDLMCENSEAADVFSEKLDYIEKKRLLYVELEDLSEQISKYFKERNDYQNAIRFLEKKFDAQILQKKVEVIL
;
A
#
# COMPACT_ATOMS: atom_id res chain seq x y z
N MET A 1 17.67 9.48 7.55
CA MET A 1 17.25 10.87 7.83
C MET A 1 16.40 11.48 6.70
N GLN A 2 16.85 11.50 5.43
CA GLN A 2 16.07 12.04 4.31
C GLN A 2 14.72 11.32 4.06
N SER A 3 14.69 9.97 4.12
CA SER A 3 13.46 9.18 3.96
C SER A 3 12.36 9.54 4.98
N MET A 4 12.74 9.75 6.25
CA MET A 4 11.80 10.15 7.30
C MET A 4 11.23 11.57 7.08
N ILE A 5 12.05 12.51 6.59
CA ILE A 5 11.58 13.86 6.25
C ILE A 5 10.56 13.82 5.13
N MET A 6 10.77 12.97 4.12
CA MET A 6 9.83 12.80 3.01
C MET A 6 8.50 12.20 3.47
N LYS A 7 8.51 11.18 4.35
CA LYS A 7 7.30 10.59 4.94
C LYS A 7 6.49 11.61 5.74
N LYS A 8 7.15 12.43 6.56
CA LYS A 8 6.48 13.52 7.32
C LYS A 8 5.85 14.56 6.40
N LYS A 9 6.54 14.96 5.34
CA LYS A 9 5.98 15.87 4.33
C LYS A 9 4.78 15.24 3.62
N SER A 10 4.87 13.96 3.24
CA SER A 10 3.78 13.22 2.62
C SER A 10 2.53 13.21 3.50
N ALA A 11 2.66 12.81 4.78
CA ALA A 11 1.55 12.83 5.73
C ALA A 11 0.93 14.23 5.87
N HIS A 12 1.76 15.28 5.99
CA HIS A 12 1.30 16.67 6.09
C HIS A 12 0.48 17.11 4.87
N TYR A 13 0.97 16.84 3.65
CA TYR A 13 0.26 17.25 2.43
C TYR A 13 -0.97 16.39 2.14
N ALA A 14 -0.95 15.10 2.47
CA ALA A 14 -2.11 14.22 2.34
C ALA A 14 -3.25 14.68 3.28
N LYS A 15 -2.94 14.98 4.54
CA LYS A 15 -3.91 15.51 5.51
C LYS A 15 -4.51 16.85 5.06
N LYS A 16 -3.69 17.72 4.45
CA LYS A 16 -4.18 18.96 3.81
C LYS A 16 -5.11 18.68 2.63
N GLY A 17 -4.77 17.73 1.76
CA GLY A 17 -5.58 17.34 0.61
C GLY A 17 -6.97 16.84 1.01
N MET A 18 -7.05 16.04 2.09
CA MET A 18 -8.33 15.59 2.66
C MET A 18 -9.21 16.74 3.20
N GLY A 19 -8.61 17.90 3.49
CA GLY A 19 -9.34 19.11 3.90
C GLY A 19 -9.97 19.90 2.75
N ILE A 20 -9.65 19.56 1.49
CA ILE A 20 -10.13 20.29 0.32
C ILE A 20 -11.48 19.71 -0.12
N GLN A 21 -12.51 20.57 -0.24
CA GLN A 21 -13.87 20.16 -0.58
C GLN A 21 -13.94 19.33 -1.87
N ILE A 22 -13.24 19.76 -2.92
CA ILE A 22 -13.20 19.05 -4.22
C ILE A 22 -12.65 17.61 -4.08
N HIS A 23 -11.71 17.38 -3.15
CA HIS A 23 -11.18 16.04 -2.91
C HIS A 23 -12.15 15.18 -2.11
N ARG A 24 -12.94 15.78 -1.20
CA ARG A 24 -13.99 15.07 -0.46
C ARG A 24 -15.15 14.66 -1.36
N ASP A 25 -15.50 15.52 -2.31
CA ASP A 25 -16.61 15.30 -3.23
C ASP A 25 -16.25 14.28 -4.34
N ASN A 26 -14.95 13.99 -4.53
CA ASN A 26 -14.45 13.01 -5.48
C ASN A 26 -13.89 11.78 -4.76
N SER A 27 -14.60 10.67 -4.89
CA SER A 27 -14.27 9.45 -4.16
C SER A 27 -12.88 8.89 -4.45
N HIS A 28 -12.37 9.08 -5.68
CA HIS A 28 -11.04 8.65 -6.08
C HIS A 28 -9.93 9.46 -5.39
N TYR A 29 -10.06 10.80 -5.38
CA TYR A 29 -9.06 11.66 -4.74
C TYR A 29 -9.08 11.55 -3.22
N TYR A 30 -10.26 11.36 -2.63
CA TYR A 30 -10.38 11.14 -1.19
C TYR A 30 -9.63 9.87 -0.76
N ILE A 31 -9.95 8.73 -1.38
CA ILE A 31 -9.40 7.44 -0.96
C ILE A 31 -7.90 7.35 -1.20
N GLN A 32 -7.41 7.95 -2.28
CA GLN A 32 -5.98 8.06 -2.55
C GLN A 32 -5.27 8.91 -1.48
N SER A 33 -5.84 10.05 -1.09
CA SER A 33 -5.27 10.91 -0.05
C SER A 33 -5.23 10.20 1.30
N LEU A 34 -6.31 9.48 1.62
CA LEU A 34 -6.42 8.68 2.84
C LEU A 34 -5.39 7.55 2.89
N TYR A 35 -5.20 6.83 1.79
CA TYR A 35 -4.20 5.77 1.67
C TYR A 35 -2.76 6.30 1.82
N VAL A 36 -2.43 7.40 1.13
CA VAL A 36 -1.10 8.02 1.22
C VAL A 36 -0.80 8.46 2.66
N LEU A 37 -1.80 9.04 3.36
CA LEU A 37 -1.67 9.42 4.75
C LEU A 37 -1.42 8.20 5.64
N ALA A 38 -2.28 7.20 5.56
CA ALA A 38 -2.18 5.97 6.33
C ALA A 38 -0.80 5.31 6.12
N ASN A 39 -0.39 5.12 4.87
CA ASN A 39 0.89 4.50 4.52
C ASN A 39 2.09 5.26 5.11
N ALA A 40 2.08 6.59 5.03
CA ALA A 40 3.14 7.41 5.59
C ALA A 40 3.20 7.27 7.12
N LEU A 41 2.06 7.20 7.80
CA LEU A 41 1.97 7.05 9.25
C LEU A 41 2.41 5.66 9.73
N VAL A 42 2.02 4.57 9.03
CA VAL A 42 2.51 3.20 9.31
C VAL A 42 4.03 3.19 9.33
N HIS A 43 4.63 3.76 8.29
CA HIS A 43 6.08 3.80 8.11
C HIS A 43 6.81 4.80 9.02
N LEU A 44 6.08 5.62 9.77
CA LEU A 44 6.59 6.46 10.84
C LEU A 44 6.40 5.81 12.22
N GLY A 45 5.69 4.69 12.30
CA GLY A 45 5.31 4.05 13.56
C GLY A 45 4.27 4.86 14.35
N ASP A 46 3.49 5.71 13.67
CA ASP A 46 2.51 6.58 14.31
C ASP A 46 1.23 5.79 14.62
N GLN A 47 0.70 5.95 15.83
CA GLN A 47 -0.50 5.25 16.29
C GLN A 47 -1.76 5.73 15.56
N GLU A 48 -1.78 6.98 15.08
CA GLU A 48 -2.89 7.52 14.28
C GLU A 48 -3.11 6.71 12.99
N ALA A 49 -2.10 5.96 12.50
CA ALA A 49 -2.21 5.17 11.29
C ALA A 49 -3.41 4.21 11.31
N ARG A 50 -3.70 3.58 12.46
CA ARG A 50 -4.80 2.61 12.60
C ARG A 50 -6.17 3.24 12.37
N GLU A 51 -6.35 4.50 12.76
CA GLU A 51 -7.62 5.21 12.56
C GLU A 51 -7.87 5.44 11.06
N TYR A 52 -6.86 5.93 10.33
CA TYR A 52 -6.96 6.15 8.89
C TYR A 52 -7.03 4.84 8.09
N ILE A 53 -6.39 3.76 8.56
CA ILE A 53 -6.55 2.42 7.96
C ILE A 53 -7.99 1.95 8.09
N LYS A 54 -8.57 2.04 9.29
CA LYS A 54 -9.96 1.63 9.54
C LYS A 54 -10.95 2.47 8.72
N GLU A 55 -10.75 3.80 8.70
CA GLU A 55 -11.54 4.70 7.84
C GLU A 55 -11.40 4.31 6.37
N GLY A 56 -10.18 4.02 5.92
CA GLY A 56 -9.87 3.61 4.56
C GLY A 56 -10.57 2.33 4.13
N ILE A 57 -10.60 1.31 5.00
CA ILE A 57 -11.31 0.06 4.76
C ILE A 57 -12.81 0.32 4.63
N LEU A 58 -13.40 1.03 5.60
CA LEU A 58 -14.84 1.33 5.59
C LEU A 58 -15.23 2.11 4.34
N TYR A 59 -14.51 3.18 4.02
CA TYR A 59 -14.76 3.97 2.84
C TYR A 59 -14.60 3.17 1.55
N SER A 60 -13.57 2.32 1.47
CA SER A 60 -13.33 1.47 0.29
C SER A 60 -14.45 0.44 0.10
N CYS A 61 -15.02 -0.09 1.19
CA CYS A 61 -16.21 -0.94 1.14
C CYS A 61 -17.42 -0.17 0.60
N ASP A 62 -17.65 1.06 1.07
CA ASP A 62 -18.78 1.89 0.65
C ASP A 62 -18.75 2.20 -0.85
N ILE A 63 -17.55 2.49 -1.39
CA ILE A 63 -17.36 2.74 -2.83
C ILE A 63 -17.08 1.48 -3.65
N GLN A 64 -17.14 0.30 -3.03
CA GLN A 64 -16.86 -1.01 -3.64
C GLN A 64 -15.50 -1.11 -4.35
N ASN A 65 -14.48 -0.44 -3.79
CA ASN A 65 -13.13 -0.43 -4.33
C ASN A 65 -12.24 -1.47 -3.64
N ASN A 66 -12.33 -2.71 -4.11
CA ASN A 66 -11.60 -3.83 -3.52
C ASN A 66 -10.07 -3.70 -3.60
N GLU A 67 -9.54 -2.91 -4.55
CA GLU A 67 -8.10 -2.65 -4.62
C GLU A 67 -7.63 -1.90 -3.37
N TYR A 68 -8.33 -0.83 -3.00
CA TYR A 68 -8.00 -0.07 -1.80
C TYR A 68 -8.30 -0.85 -0.52
N ILE A 69 -9.33 -1.70 -0.48
CA ILE A 69 -9.54 -2.62 0.65
C ILE A 69 -8.26 -3.42 0.91
N VAL A 70 -7.73 -4.09 -0.13
CA VAL A 70 -6.53 -4.92 0.01
C VAL A 70 -5.29 -4.09 0.37
N LYS A 71 -5.15 -2.88 -0.19
CA LYS A 71 -4.06 -1.96 0.18
C LYS A 71 -4.10 -1.60 1.67
N PHE A 72 -5.26 -1.28 2.21
CA PHE A 72 -5.40 -0.97 3.64
C PHE A 72 -5.20 -2.21 4.53
N GLU A 73 -5.65 -3.38 4.11
CA GLU A 73 -5.39 -4.63 4.84
C GLU A 73 -3.90 -4.95 4.91
N ILE A 74 -3.12 -4.68 3.85
CA ILE A 74 -1.65 -4.81 3.88
C ILE A 74 -1.06 -3.84 4.90
N LEU A 75 -1.51 -2.59 4.95
CA LEU A 75 -1.06 -1.62 5.95
C LEU A 75 -1.41 -2.04 7.37
N ASP A 76 -2.60 -2.63 7.57
CA ASP A 76 -3.04 -3.13 8.87
C ASP A 76 -2.12 -4.24 9.37
N LEU A 77 -1.81 -5.22 8.52
CA LEU A 77 -0.84 -6.29 8.83
C LEU A 77 0.53 -5.74 9.22
N MET A 78 1.00 -4.68 8.54
CA MET A 78 2.26 -4.00 8.89
C MET A 78 2.16 -3.28 10.25
N CYS A 79 1.05 -2.61 10.52
CA CYS A 79 0.76 -1.95 11.80
C CYS A 79 0.66 -2.93 12.98
N GLU A 80 0.23 -4.16 12.71
CA GLU A 80 0.16 -5.24 13.69
C GLU A 80 1.49 -5.95 13.91
N ASN A 81 2.54 -5.57 13.16
CA ASN A 81 3.81 -6.27 13.15
C ASN A 81 3.65 -7.76 12.80
N SER A 82 2.72 -8.10 11.92
CA SER A 82 2.48 -9.48 11.49
C SER A 82 3.71 -10.09 10.82
N GLU A 83 4.07 -11.30 11.23
CA GLU A 83 5.11 -12.13 10.59
C GLU A 83 4.52 -13.10 9.56
N ALA A 84 3.19 -13.06 9.36
CA ALA A 84 2.47 -14.00 8.51
C ALA A 84 2.64 -13.67 7.01
N ALA A 85 3.82 -13.97 6.45
CA ALA A 85 4.17 -13.74 5.05
C ALA A 85 3.17 -14.37 4.06
N ASP A 86 2.53 -15.48 4.42
CA ASP A 86 1.53 -16.11 3.55
C ASP A 86 0.26 -15.26 3.43
N VAL A 87 -0.15 -14.56 4.50
CA VAL A 87 -1.29 -13.64 4.44
C VAL A 87 -0.98 -12.44 3.54
N PHE A 88 0.24 -11.89 3.62
CA PHE A 88 0.69 -10.86 2.66
C PHE A 88 0.67 -11.38 1.22
N SER A 89 1.08 -12.62 1.00
CA SER A 89 1.10 -13.23 -0.33
C SER A 89 -0.31 -13.40 -0.90
N GLU A 90 -1.27 -13.87 -0.10
CA GLU A 90 -2.68 -13.99 -0.52
C GLU A 90 -3.28 -12.64 -0.97
N LYS A 91 -2.94 -11.56 -0.25
CA LYS A 91 -3.35 -10.19 -0.61
C LYS A 91 -2.73 -9.75 -1.94
N LEU A 92 -1.45 -10.01 -2.16
CA LEU A 92 -0.80 -9.70 -3.44
C LEU A 92 -1.34 -10.55 -4.60
N ASP A 93 -1.66 -11.82 -4.37
CA ASP A 93 -2.24 -12.71 -5.39
C ASP A 93 -3.63 -12.21 -5.84
N TYR A 94 -4.39 -11.57 -4.96
CA TYR A 94 -5.64 -10.89 -5.34
C TYR A 94 -5.39 -9.75 -6.33
N ILE A 95 -4.38 -8.92 -6.09
CA ILE A 95 -4.00 -7.82 -6.99
C ILE A 95 -3.46 -8.35 -8.32
N GLU A 96 -2.62 -9.39 -8.28
CA GLU A 96 -2.04 -10.02 -9.47
C GLU A 96 -3.12 -10.58 -10.42
N LYS A 97 -4.18 -11.20 -9.88
CA LYS A 97 -5.32 -11.69 -10.67
C LYS A 97 -6.06 -10.60 -11.44
N LYS A 98 -5.91 -9.32 -11.05
CA LYS A 98 -6.55 -8.18 -11.71
C LYS A 98 -5.80 -7.67 -12.94
N ARG A 99 -4.64 -8.24 -13.31
CA ARG A 99 -3.87 -8.10 -14.58
C ARG A 99 -3.62 -6.69 -15.16
N LEU A 100 -4.13 -5.62 -14.56
CA LEU A 100 -3.95 -4.22 -14.96
C LEU A 100 -3.24 -3.39 -13.87
N LEU A 101 -2.86 -4.03 -12.76
CA LEU A 101 -2.30 -3.39 -11.57
C LEU A 101 -0.86 -3.84 -11.31
N TYR A 102 -0.06 -4.06 -12.36
CA TYR A 102 1.32 -4.54 -12.20
C TYR A 102 2.23 -3.51 -11.50
N VAL A 103 2.00 -2.21 -11.75
CA VAL A 103 2.69 -1.12 -11.02
C VAL A 103 2.38 -1.20 -9.53
N GLU A 104 1.11 -1.44 -9.19
CA GLU A 104 0.69 -1.56 -7.80
C GLU A 104 1.25 -2.81 -7.13
N LEU A 105 1.29 -3.93 -7.87
CA LEU A 105 1.90 -5.18 -7.42
C LEU A 105 3.39 -4.99 -7.16
N GLU A 106 4.10 -4.26 -8.03
CA GLU A 106 5.50 -3.90 -7.86
C GLU A 106 5.71 -3.10 -6.57
N ASP A 107 4.98 -1.99 -6.42
CA ASP A 107 5.13 -1.06 -5.30
C ASP A 107 4.79 -1.71 -3.96
N LEU A 108 3.73 -2.52 -3.90
CA LEU A 108 3.35 -3.24 -2.68
C LEU A 108 4.35 -4.35 -2.33
N SER A 109 4.82 -5.10 -3.33
CA SER A 109 5.84 -6.14 -3.12
C SER A 109 7.15 -5.56 -2.60
N GLU A 110 7.57 -4.39 -3.11
CA GLU A 110 8.74 -3.68 -2.59
C GLU A 110 8.54 -3.22 -1.13
N GLN A 111 7.37 -2.68 -0.81
CA GLN A 111 7.05 -2.22 0.55
C GLN A 111 7.08 -3.39 1.54
N ILE A 112 6.47 -4.53 1.19
CA ILE A 112 6.46 -5.74 2.03
C ILE A 112 7.88 -6.31 2.17
N SER A 113 8.67 -6.33 1.09
CA SER A 113 10.09 -6.74 1.15
C SER A 113 10.89 -5.91 2.15
N LYS A 114 10.74 -4.57 2.11
CA LYS A 114 11.38 -3.67 3.08
C LYS A 114 10.90 -3.93 4.51
N TYR A 115 9.61 -4.15 4.69
CA TYR A 115 9.00 -4.45 5.99
C TYR A 115 9.62 -5.70 6.66
N PHE A 116 9.77 -6.80 5.92
CA PHE A 116 10.42 -8.02 6.43
C PHE A 116 11.94 -7.84 6.63
N LYS A 117 12.59 -7.10 5.73
CA LYS A 117 14.02 -6.76 5.86
C LYS A 117 14.32 -5.97 7.14
N GLU A 118 13.49 -4.98 7.48
CA GLU A 118 13.63 -4.19 8.71
C GLU A 118 13.51 -5.06 9.99
N ARG A 119 12.90 -6.25 9.87
CA ARG A 119 12.77 -7.24 10.95
C ARG A 119 13.82 -8.35 10.90
N ASN A 120 14.81 -8.24 10.00
CA ASN A 120 15.84 -9.25 9.74
C ASN A 120 15.30 -10.59 9.19
N ASP A 121 14.07 -10.63 8.71
CA ASP A 121 13.53 -11.75 7.97
C ASP A 121 13.91 -11.63 6.50
N TYR A 122 15.16 -11.99 6.22
CA TYR A 122 15.71 -11.89 4.87
C TYR A 122 15.09 -12.89 3.90
N GLN A 123 14.61 -14.05 4.40
CA GLN A 123 13.99 -15.05 3.56
C GLN A 123 12.69 -14.51 2.94
N ASN A 124 11.80 -13.96 3.77
CA ASN A 124 10.58 -13.34 3.26
C ASN A 124 10.86 -12.04 2.51
N ALA A 125 11.85 -11.25 2.94
CA ALA A 125 12.25 -10.05 2.20
C ALA A 125 12.66 -10.38 0.75
N ILE A 126 13.41 -11.46 0.53
CA ILE A 126 13.80 -11.94 -0.80
C ILE A 126 12.57 -12.44 -1.57
N ARG A 127 11.71 -13.26 -0.96
CA ARG A 127 10.47 -13.76 -1.56
C ARG A 127 9.62 -12.64 -2.16
N PHE A 128 9.41 -11.54 -1.42
CA PHE A 128 8.63 -10.41 -1.94
C PHE A 128 9.41 -9.56 -2.95
N LEU A 129 10.73 -9.53 -2.88
CA LEU A 129 11.55 -8.88 -3.90
C LEU A 129 11.50 -9.63 -5.23
N GLU A 130 11.48 -10.96 -5.21
CA GLU A 130 11.26 -11.79 -6.40
C GLU A 130 9.89 -11.49 -7.02
N LYS A 131 8.83 -11.43 -6.20
CA LYS A 131 7.49 -11.09 -6.67
C LYS A 131 7.41 -9.68 -7.29
N LYS A 132 8.19 -8.72 -6.77
CA LYS A 132 8.38 -7.40 -7.40
C LYS A 132 8.96 -7.54 -8.81
N PHE A 133 10.03 -8.32 -8.98
CA PHE A 133 10.67 -8.51 -10.29
C PHE A 133 9.75 -9.24 -11.28
N ASP A 134 8.99 -10.21 -10.82
CA ASP A 134 8.00 -10.89 -11.65
C ASP A 134 6.92 -9.92 -12.17
N ALA A 135 6.45 -9.00 -11.31
CA ALA A 135 5.52 -7.95 -11.71
C ALA A 135 6.09 -7.03 -12.81
N GLN A 136 7.36 -6.62 -12.69
CA GLN A 136 8.06 -5.82 -13.72
C GLN A 136 8.18 -6.56 -15.05
N ILE A 137 8.45 -7.87 -15.02
CA ILE A 137 8.54 -8.70 -16.23
C ILE A 137 7.17 -8.80 -16.90
N LEU A 138 6.10 -9.03 -16.12
CA LEU A 138 4.74 -9.10 -16.62
C LEU A 138 4.29 -7.78 -17.25
N GLN A 139 4.58 -6.64 -16.61
CA GLN A 139 4.30 -5.32 -17.15
C GLN A 139 4.92 -5.14 -18.54
N LYS A 140 6.22 -5.39 -18.68
CA LYS A 140 6.93 -5.24 -19.97
C LYS A 140 6.34 -6.15 -21.05
N LYS A 141 5.88 -7.35 -20.71
CA LYS A 141 5.25 -8.25 -21.67
C LYS A 141 3.91 -7.71 -22.17
N VAL A 142 3.13 -7.05 -21.32
CA VAL A 142 1.85 -6.45 -21.73
C VAL A 142 2.07 -5.21 -22.61
N GLU A 143 3.08 -4.39 -22.31
CA GLU A 143 3.46 -3.22 -23.13
C GLU A 143 3.91 -3.61 -24.55
N VAL A 144 4.40 -4.83 -24.77
CA VAL A 144 4.85 -5.32 -26.08
C VAL A 144 3.69 -5.85 -26.94
N ILE A 145 2.52 -6.14 -26.33
CA ILE A 145 1.37 -6.77 -27.00
C ILE A 145 0.29 -5.73 -27.39
N LEU A 146 0.34 -4.52 -26.82
CA LEU A 146 -0.56 -3.39 -27.12
C LEU A 146 0.04 -2.46 -28.19
#